data_AF-A0A6M4PBY4-F1
#
_entry.id   AF-A0A6M4PBY4-F1
#
_cell.length_a   1.000
_cell.length_b   1.000
_cell.length_c   1.000
_cell.angle_alpha   90.00
_cell.angle_beta   90.00
_cell.angle_gamma   90.00
#
_symmetry.space_group_name_H-M   'P 1'
#
loop_
_entity.id
_entity.type
_entity.pdbx_description
1 polymer ?
#
loop_
_entity_poly.entity_id
_entity_poly.type
_entity_poly.pdbx_seq_one_letter_code
_entity_poly.pdbx_strand_id
1 'polypeptide(L)'
;MLATVWTMAEAKKDFERGLLTGFQIYDSSPIMDGGVTWSVSLSSKQLKVDGGALVDARTKKDRVFRTLDAAVKAVREIGFRATTMEGQ
;
A
#
# COMPACT_ATOMS: atom_id res chain seq x y z
N MET A 1 -10.94 15.24 6.70
CA MET A 1 -10.19 14.14 7.32
C MET A 1 -8.93 13.98 6.49
N LEU A 2 -7.74 14.22 7.03
CA LEU A 2 -6.50 13.98 6.27
C LEU A 2 -6.41 12.48 6.02
N ALA A 3 -6.25 12.07 4.75
CA ALA A 3 -6.00 10.68 4.45
C ALA A 3 -4.72 10.25 5.18
N THR A 4 -4.78 9.15 5.94
CA THR A 4 -3.58 8.61 6.57
C THR A 4 -2.65 8.13 5.46
N VAL A 5 -1.35 8.43 5.58
CA VAL A 5 -0.34 8.05 4.59
C VAL A 5 0.87 7.49 5.29
N TRP A 6 1.55 6.55 4.62
CA TRP A 6 2.79 5.97 5.09
C TRP A 6 3.84 5.99 4.00
N THR A 7 5.06 6.36 4.34
CA THR A 7 6.23 5.97 3.55
C THR A 7 6.58 4.51 3.80
N MET A 8 7.41 3.91 2.94
CA MET A 8 7.90 2.53 3.15
C MET A 8 8.55 2.33 4.53
N ALA A 9 9.33 3.30 4.99
CA ALA A 9 10.03 3.21 6.27
C ALA A 9 9.06 3.27 7.46
N GLU A 10 8.07 4.16 7.40
CA GLU A 10 7.01 4.26 8.42
C GLU A 10 6.16 3.01 8.42
N ALA A 11 5.74 2.51 7.25
CA ALA A 11 4.96 1.30 7.13
C ALA A 11 5.68 0.08 7.71
N LYS A 12 6.97 -0.09 7.40
CA LYS A 12 7.77 -1.18 7.98
C LYS A 12 7.84 -1.10 9.50
N LYS A 13 8.16 0.08 10.04
CA LYS A 13 8.24 0.32 11.47
C LYS A 13 6.91 0.05 12.18
N ASP A 14 5.81 0.47 11.59
CA ASP A 14 4.47 0.29 12.16
C ASP A 14 3.99 -1.17 12.03
N PHE A 15 4.37 -1.87 10.97
CA PHE A 15 4.14 -3.31 10.83
C PHE A 15 4.91 -4.11 11.90
N GLU A 16 6.20 -3.82 12.12
CA GLU A 16 7.03 -4.46 13.15
C GLU A 16 6.47 -4.26 14.58
N ARG A 17 5.73 -3.17 14.80
CA ARG A 17 5.03 -2.87 16.06
C ARG A 17 3.65 -3.51 16.17
N GLY A 18 3.18 -4.20 15.13
CA GLY A 18 1.84 -4.79 15.06
C GLY A 18 0.72 -3.78 14.83
N LEU A 19 1.04 -2.54 14.44
CA LEU A 19 0.04 -1.50 14.20
C LEU A 19 -0.65 -1.69 12.85
N LEU A 20 0.09 -2.05 11.80
CA LEU A 20 -0.47 -2.35 10.49
C LEU A 20 -0.94 -3.80 10.43
N THR A 21 -2.19 -3.99 10.00
CA THR A 21 -2.88 -5.28 10.06
C THR A 21 -3.38 -5.78 8.71
N GLY A 22 -3.35 -4.94 7.68
CA GLY A 22 -3.80 -5.32 6.35
C GLY A 22 -3.26 -4.40 5.26
N PHE A 23 -3.44 -4.85 4.01
CA PHE A 23 -3.12 -4.09 2.82
C PHE A 23 -4.12 -4.42 1.70
N GLN A 24 -4.23 -3.53 0.73
CA GLN A 24 -4.91 -3.74 -0.54
C GLN A 24 -4.04 -3.21 -1.65
N ILE A 25 -3.91 -3.98 -2.74
CA ILE A 25 -3.31 -3.51 -3.99
C ILE A 25 -4.46 -3.26 -4.96
N TYR A 26 -4.49 -2.10 -5.61
CA TYR A 26 -5.55 -1.72 -6.52
C TYR A 26 -4.99 -1.04 -7.77
N ASP A 27 -5.73 -1.14 -8.87
CA ASP A 27 -5.46 -0.40 -10.10
C ASP A 27 -5.66 1.11 -9.83
N SER A 28 -4.61 1.88 -10.02
CA SER A 28 -4.58 3.34 -9.82
C SER A 28 -4.31 4.10 -11.11
N SER A 29 -4.57 3.48 -12.25
CA SER A 29 -4.31 4.07 -13.57
C SER A 29 -5.13 5.34 -13.76
N PRO A 30 -4.51 6.42 -14.27
CA PRO A 30 -5.28 7.55 -14.74
C PRO A 30 -6.25 7.09 -15.82
N ILE A 31 -7.51 7.48 -15.72
CA ILE A 31 -8.60 7.07 -16.66
C ILE A 31 -8.24 7.33 -18.13
N MET A 32 -7.34 8.28 -18.41
CA MET A 32 -6.93 8.67 -19.76
C MET A 32 -5.58 8.08 -20.22
N ASP A 33 -4.80 7.43 -19.34
CA ASP A 33 -3.53 6.81 -19.71
C ASP A 33 -3.73 5.30 -19.85
N GLY A 34 -3.56 4.75 -21.06
CA GLY A 34 -3.77 3.34 -21.37
C GLY A 34 -2.79 2.35 -20.71
N GLY A 35 -2.06 2.76 -19.68
CA GLY A 35 -1.12 1.93 -18.94
C GLY A 35 -1.64 1.58 -17.55
N VAL A 36 -1.74 0.28 -17.25
CA VAL A 36 -2.15 -0.19 -15.92
C VAL A 36 -1.07 0.14 -14.90
N THR A 37 -1.44 0.84 -13.83
CA THR A 37 -0.58 1.15 -12.69
C THR A 37 -1.23 0.68 -11.39
N TRP A 38 -0.41 0.44 -10.39
CA TRP A 38 -0.85 -0.15 -9.12
C TRP A 38 -0.45 0.75 -7.96
N SER A 39 -1.31 0.82 -6.95
CA SER A 39 -1.05 1.49 -5.69
C SER A 39 -1.35 0.57 -4.51
N VAL A 40 -0.83 0.92 -3.33
CA VAL A 40 -1.01 0.14 -2.09
C VAL A 40 -1.72 1.00 -1.06
N SER A 41 -2.83 0.49 -0.54
CA SER A 41 -3.49 1.00 0.66
C SER A 41 -3.16 0.10 1.84
N LEU A 42 -2.89 0.70 3.00
CA LEU A 42 -2.56 0.00 4.24
C LEU A 42 -3.67 0.27 5.27
N SER A 43 -3.97 -0.72 6.09
CA SER A 43 -4.97 -0.61 7.16
C SER A 43 -4.41 -0.97 8.53
N SER A 44 -5.00 -0.35 9.54
CA SER A 44 -4.65 -0.53 10.95
C SER A 44 -5.92 -0.59 11.79
N LYS A 45 -6.17 -1.75 12.39
CA LYS A 45 -7.27 -1.89 13.37
C LYS A 45 -7.04 -1.05 14.62
N GLN A 46 -5.80 -0.95 15.08
CA GLN A 46 -5.45 -0.20 16.30
C GLN A 46 -5.57 1.31 16.12
N LEU A 47 -5.20 1.83 14.94
CA LEU A 47 -5.34 3.25 14.62
C LEU A 47 -6.73 3.60 14.08
N LYS A 48 -7.63 2.62 13.93
CA LYS A 48 -8.97 2.76 13.31
C LYS A 48 -8.89 3.39 11.92
N VAL A 49 -7.92 2.94 11.13
CA VAL A 49 -7.71 3.37 9.75
C VAL A 49 -7.98 2.19 8.84
N ASP A 50 -9.07 2.27 8.08
CA ASP A 50 -9.47 1.22 7.12
C ASP A 50 -8.83 1.41 5.73
N GLY A 51 -7.99 2.43 5.57
CA GLY A 51 -7.22 2.63 4.35
C GLY A 51 -6.40 3.92 4.39
N GLY A 52 -5.10 3.79 4.10
CA GLY A 52 -4.20 4.92 3.92
C GLY A 52 -3.10 4.61 2.91
N ALA A 53 -2.76 5.60 2.09
CA ALA A 53 -1.91 5.40 0.92
C ALA A 53 -0.45 5.16 1.31
N LEU A 54 0.19 4.21 0.63
CA LEU A 54 1.64 4.15 0.58
C LEU A 54 2.14 5.27 -0.34
N VAL A 55 3.01 6.14 0.18
CA VAL A 55 3.49 7.33 -0.52
C VAL A 55 5.01 7.32 -0.72
N ASP A 56 5.45 8.07 -1.71
CA ASP A 56 6.86 8.39 -1.89
C ASP A 56 7.36 9.30 -0.77
N ALA A 57 8.56 9.03 -0.26
CA ALA A 57 9.08 9.72 0.92
C ALA A 57 9.38 11.20 0.67
N ARG A 58 9.75 11.56 -0.56
CA ARG A 58 10.14 12.93 -0.93
C ARG A 58 8.93 13.76 -1.30
N THR A 59 8.07 13.22 -2.16
CA THR A 59 6.96 13.97 -2.75
C THR A 59 5.68 13.88 -1.94
N LYS A 60 5.58 12.90 -1.04
CA LYS A 60 4.36 12.57 -0.27
C LYS A 60 3.14 12.30 -1.15
N LYS A 61 3.37 12.00 -2.43
CA LYS A 61 2.35 11.52 -3.36
C LYS A 61 2.27 10.00 -3.32
N ASP A 62 1.12 9.47 -3.70
CA ASP A 62 0.89 8.04 -3.84
C ASP A 62 2.03 7.37 -4.61
N ARG A 63 2.52 6.28 -4.05
CA ARG A 63 3.57 5.49 -4.65
C ARG A 63 2.96 4.58 -5.71
N VAL A 64 3.16 4.97 -6.96
CA VAL A 64 2.64 4.25 -8.13
C VAL A 64 3.65 3.23 -8.64
N PHE A 65 3.19 2.01 -8.91
CA PHE A 65 3.97 0.91 -9.44
C PHE A 65 3.51 0.57 -10.87
N ARG A 66 4.47 0.31 -11.77
CA ARG A 66 4.18 -0.05 -13.17
C ARG A 66 3.75 -1.51 -13.36
N THR A 67 3.98 -2.36 -12.37
CA THR A 67 3.61 -3.77 -12.42
C THR A 67 3.03 -4.20 -11.08
N LEU A 68 2.11 -5.18 -11.11
CA LEU A 68 1.55 -5.76 -9.90
C LEU A 68 2.65 -6.40 -9.03
N ASP A 69 3.61 -7.10 -9.66
CA ASP A 69 4.74 -7.71 -8.96
C ASP A 69 5.58 -6.70 -8.16
N ALA A 70 5.75 -5.48 -8.68
CA ALA A 70 6.49 -4.44 -7.96
C ALA A 70 5.71 -3.97 -6.72
N ALA A 71 4.38 -3.86 -6.80
CA ALA A 71 3.53 -3.56 -5.64
C ALA A 71 3.55 -4.71 -4.62
N VAL A 72 3.46 -5.96 -5.07
CA VAL A 72 3.57 -7.16 -4.21
C VAL A 72 4.92 -7.22 -3.51
N LYS A 73 6.01 -6.91 -4.23
CA LYS A 73 7.36 -6.85 -3.64
C LYS A 73 7.43 -5.78 -2.54
N ALA A 74 6.88 -4.60 -2.76
CA ALA A 74 6.85 -3.54 -1.74
C ALA A 74 6.08 -3.98 -0.48
N VAL A 75 4.93 -4.62 -0.65
CA VAL A 75 4.15 -5.18 0.48
C VAL A 75 4.94 -6.25 1.25
N ARG A 76 5.68 -7.12 0.55
CA ARG A 76 6.56 -8.12 1.17
C ARG A 76 7.74 -7.47 1.91
N GLU A 77 8.32 -6.39 1.38
CA GLU A 77 9.39 -5.64 2.03
C GLU A 77 8.93 -4.95 3.33
N ILE A 78 7.65 -4.58 3.43
CA ILE A 78 7.04 -4.07 4.67
C ILE A 78 6.94 -5.20 5.73
N GLY A 79 6.79 -6.46 5.29
CA GLY A 79 6.71 -7.63 6.16
C GLY A 79 5.41 -8.42 6.02
N PHE A 80 4.46 -7.93 5.23
CA PHE A 80 3.25 -8.68 4.94
C PHE A 80 3.56 -9.94 4.13
N ARG A 81 2.90 -11.03 4.50
CA ARG A 81 2.87 -12.24 3.68
C ARG A 81 1.75 -12.05 2.66
N ALA A 82 2.12 -11.70 1.43
CA ALA A 82 1.17 -11.71 0.32
C ALA A 82 0.84 -13.17 -0.03
N THR A 83 -0.21 -13.70 0.59
CA THR A 83 -0.88 -14.92 0.12
C THR A 83 -1.81 -14.53 -1.02
N THR A 84 -1.71 -15.22 -2.14
CA THR A 84 -2.72 -15.14 -3.20
C THR A 84 -4.07 -15.53 -2.61
N MET A 85 -5.02 -14.60 -2.60
CA MET A 85 -6.43 -14.95 -2.51
C MET A 85 -6.85 -15.40 -3.90
N GLU A 86 -6.90 -16.71 -4.12
CA GLU A 86 -7.72 -17.28 -5.19
C GLU A 86 -9.19 -16.94 -4.88
N GLY A 87 -9.93 -16.48 -5.89
CA GLY A 87 -11.24 -15.85 -5.75
C GLY A 87 -12.25 -16.64 -4.91
N GLN A 88 -13.10 -15.88 -4.22
CA GLN A 88 -14.44 -16.36 -3.83
C GLN A 88 -15.43 -15.95 -4.92
#